data_AF-A0A4Q5T0N1-F1
#
_entry.id   AF-A0A4Q5T0N1-F1
#
_cell.length_a   1.000
_cell.length_b   1.000
_cell.length_c   1.000
_cell.angle_alpha   90.00
_cell.angle_beta   90.00
_cell.angle_gamma   90.00
#
_symmetry.space_group_name_H-M   'P 1'
#
loop_
_entity.id
_entity.type
_entity.pdbx_description
1 polymer ?
#
loop_
_entity_poly.entity_id
_entity_poly.type
_entity_poly.pdbx_seq_one_letter_code
_entity_poly.pdbx_strand_id
1 'polypeptide(L)'
;MSTKPINQQPPVIVFIFGGSGDLAHRKLLPALYNLYLDNYIPAETFIVGIGRTEYSDASYRAYIREGIEKYSRRKNGLDEHWKTFSKQVDYLKGDVGKARLYQQMARLVKQKEKEWKAEPHIVFYMSV
;
A
#
# COMPACT_ATOMS: atom_id res chain seq x y z
N MET A 1 17.80 -18.86 -12.27
CA MET A 1 16.37 -18.59 -12.53
C MET A 1 16.27 -17.17 -13.10
N SER A 2 15.77 -16.99 -14.32
CA SER A 2 15.63 -15.66 -14.94
C SER A 2 14.40 -14.98 -14.36
N THR A 3 14.58 -13.93 -13.56
CA THR A 3 13.47 -13.14 -13.01
C THR A 3 12.91 -12.23 -14.11
N LYS A 4 11.60 -12.32 -14.38
CA LYS A 4 10.94 -11.40 -15.33
C LYS A 4 11.18 -9.94 -14.90
N PRO A 5 11.38 -9.01 -15.86
CA PRO A 5 11.52 -7.59 -15.56
C PRO A 5 10.27 -7.05 -14.85
N ILE A 6 10.42 -5.99 -14.05
CA ILE A 6 9.35 -5.47 -13.17
C ILE A 6 8.08 -5.11 -13.96
N ASN A 7 8.22 -4.59 -15.18
CA ASN A 7 7.11 -4.24 -16.07
C ASN A 7 6.36 -5.44 -16.68
N GLN A 8 6.81 -6.67 -16.44
CA GLN A 8 6.16 -7.92 -16.84
C GLN A 8 5.70 -8.75 -15.64
N GLN A 9 5.81 -8.20 -14.43
CA GLN A 9 5.30 -8.83 -13.23
C GLN A 9 3.79 -8.59 -13.13
N PRO A 10 3.02 -9.54 -12.57
CA PRO A 10 1.61 -9.32 -12.27
C PRO A 10 1.41 -8.13 -11.31
N PRO A 11 0.23 -7.49 -11.33
CA PRO A 11 -0.13 -6.50 -10.33
C PRO A 11 0.02 -7.02 -8.90
N VAL A 12 0.22 -6.13 -7.94
CA VAL A 12 0.45 -6.52 -6.54
C VAL A 12 -0.51 -5.78 -5.63
N ILE A 13 -1.10 -6.50 -4.67
CA ILE A 13 -1.83 -5.89 -3.55
C ILE A 13 -1.07 -6.20 -2.26
N VAL A 14 -0.68 -5.16 -1.53
CA VAL A 14 -0.01 -5.27 -0.24
C VAL A 14 -0.98 -4.87 0.87
N PHE A 15 -1.43 -5.83 1.66
CA PHE A 15 -2.20 -5.57 2.87
C PHE A 15 -1.26 -5.45 4.07
N ILE A 16 -1.30 -4.31 4.76
CA ILE A 16 -0.47 -4.04 5.94
C ILE A 16 -1.37 -4.07 7.18
N PHE A 17 -1.36 -5.20 7.90
CA PHE A 17 -1.97 -5.28 9.21
C PHE A 17 -1.16 -4.47 10.21
N GLY A 18 -1.82 -3.60 10.97
CA GLY A 18 -1.12 -2.59 11.77
C GLY A 18 -0.63 -1.42 10.93
N GLY A 19 -1.29 -1.13 9.80
CA GLY A 19 -0.91 -0.05 8.87
C GLY A 19 -0.93 1.35 9.49
N SER A 20 -1.67 1.54 10.58
CA SER A 20 -1.67 2.78 11.39
C SER A 20 -0.61 2.80 12.50
N GLY A 21 0.25 1.78 12.58
CA GLY A 21 1.24 1.61 13.64
C GLY A 21 2.59 2.30 13.36
N ASP A 22 3.39 2.45 14.41
CA ASP A 22 4.68 3.17 14.35
C ASP A 22 5.67 2.56 13.35
N LEU A 23 5.78 1.22 13.30
CA LEU A 23 6.66 0.53 12.36
C LEU A 23 6.23 0.77 10.90
N ALA A 24 4.92 0.70 10.63
CA ALA A 24 4.38 0.95 9.31
C ALA A 24 4.73 2.37 8.84
N HIS A 25 4.49 3.36 9.69
CA HIS A 25 4.70 4.78 9.40
C HIS A 25 6.18 5.19 9.28
N ARG A 26 7.05 4.66 10.14
CA ARG A 26 8.45 5.08 10.19
C ARG A 26 9.36 4.32 9.25
N LYS A 27 8.97 3.11 8.84
CA LYS A 27 9.84 2.20 8.07
C LYS A 27 9.16 1.68 6.83
N LEU A 28 8.06 0.95 6.97
CA LEU A 28 7.50 0.18 5.86
C LEU A 28 6.94 1.06 4.74
N LEU A 29 6.11 2.04 5.07
CA LEU A 29 5.49 2.94 4.10
C LEU A 29 6.54 3.83 3.40
N PRO A 30 7.51 4.45 4.11
CA PRO A 30 8.65 5.11 3.48
C PRO A 30 9.48 4.17 2.57
N ALA A 31 9.65 2.90 2.93
CA ALA A 31 10.37 1.93 2.11
C ALA A 31 9.61 1.58 0.83
N LEU A 32 8.29 1.35 0.91
CA LEU A 32 7.44 1.10 -0.26
C LEU A 32 7.43 2.30 -1.21
N TYR A 33 7.37 3.52 -0.68
CA TYR A 33 7.51 4.73 -1.48
C TYR A 33 8.88 4.80 -2.21
N ASN A 34 9.98 4.45 -1.54
CA ASN A 34 11.29 4.41 -2.19
C ASN A 34 11.37 3.35 -3.30
N LEU A 35 10.78 2.16 -3.08
CA LEU A 35 10.70 1.12 -4.10
C LEU A 35 9.88 1.56 -5.31
N TYR A 36 8.80 2.32 -5.09
CA TYR A 36 8.02 2.95 -6.15
C TYR A 36 8.89 3.92 -6.97
N LEU A 37 9.65 4.80 -6.33
CA LEU A 37 10.52 5.76 -7.03
C LEU A 37 11.60 5.07 -7.86
N ASP A 38 12.16 3.97 -7.35
CA ASP A 38 13.22 3.22 -8.01
C ASP A 38 12.67 2.21 -9.05
N ASN A 39 11.34 2.17 -9.28
CA ASN A 39 10.66 1.20 -10.16
C ASN A 39 10.98 -0.27 -9.82
N TYR A 40 11.11 -0.58 -8.53
CA TYR A 40 11.37 -1.94 -8.03
C TYR A 40 10.11 -2.72 -7.66
N ILE A 41 8.94 -2.10 -7.79
CA ILE A 41 7.64 -2.74 -7.68
C ILE A 41 6.84 -2.49 -8.96
N PRO A 42 5.88 -3.38 -9.30
CA PRO A 42 5.03 -3.18 -10.47
C PRO A 42 4.31 -1.82 -10.41
N ALA A 43 4.10 -1.19 -11.56
CA ALA A 43 3.36 0.06 -11.65
C ALA A 43 1.93 -0.11 -11.11
N GLU A 44 1.34 -1.28 -11.29
CA GLU A 44 0.06 -1.71 -10.74
C GLU A 44 0.22 -2.31 -9.32
N THR A 45 0.86 -1.57 -8.42
CA THR A 45 0.88 -1.90 -6.99
C THR A 45 -0.21 -1.13 -6.26
N PHE A 46 -0.92 -1.80 -5.34
CA PHE A 46 -1.92 -1.19 -4.48
C PHE A 46 -1.66 -1.55 -3.01
N ILE A 47 -1.53 -0.54 -2.16
CA ILE A 47 -1.16 -0.67 -0.75
C ILE A 47 -2.38 -0.36 0.09
N VAL A 48 -2.75 -1.29 0.98
CA VAL A 48 -3.92 -1.17 1.83
C VAL A 48 -3.50 -1.28 3.28
N GLY A 49 -3.59 -0.18 4.02
CA GLY A 49 -3.42 -0.20 5.47
C GLY A 49 -4.64 -0.81 6.15
N ILE A 50 -4.43 -1.63 7.17
CA ILE A 50 -5.50 -2.20 7.99
C ILE A 50 -5.23 -1.86 9.45
N GLY A 51 -6.25 -1.36 10.14
CA GLY A 51 -6.17 -1.06 11.57
C GLY A 51 -7.51 -0.69 12.18
N ARG A 52 -7.48 -0.44 13.50
CA ARG A 52 -8.67 -0.03 14.27
C ARG A 52 -8.87 1.48 14.31
N THR A 53 -7.79 2.25 14.09
CA THR A 53 -7.80 3.72 14.07
C THR A 53 -8.80 4.22 13.04
N GLU A 54 -9.54 5.26 13.38
CA GLU A 54 -10.47 5.89 12.45
C GLU A 54 -9.71 6.78 11.47
N TYR A 55 -9.58 6.28 10.24
CA TYR A 55 -9.11 7.06 9.10
C TYR A 55 -10.11 6.95 7.94
N SER A 56 -10.34 8.08 7.28
CA SER A 56 -10.71 8.09 5.86
C SER A 56 -9.46 7.88 5.00
N ASP A 57 -9.63 7.50 3.73
CA ASP A 57 -8.50 7.37 2.80
C ASP A 57 -7.68 8.68 2.71
N ALA A 58 -8.35 9.83 2.72
CA ALA A 58 -7.69 11.13 2.71
C ALA A 58 -6.81 11.35 3.95
N SER A 59 -7.33 11.07 5.15
CA SER A 59 -6.57 11.22 6.39
C SER A 59 -5.44 10.19 6.52
N TYR A 60 -5.63 8.97 6.02
CA TYR A 60 -4.58 7.95 6.01
C TYR A 60 -3.46 8.29 5.02
N ARG A 61 -3.81 8.81 3.84
CA ARG A 61 -2.83 9.33 2.87
C ARG A 61 -2.03 10.49 3.47
N ALA A 62 -2.68 11.42 4.18
CA ALA A 62 -1.97 12.49 4.89
C ALA A 62 -0.98 11.94 5.94
N TYR A 63 -1.39 10.95 6.73
CA TYR A 63 -0.52 10.25 7.67
C TYR A 63 0.69 9.60 6.99
N ILE A 64 0.49 8.90 5.87
CA ILE A 64 1.59 8.29 5.13
C ILE A 64 2.54 9.35 4.57
N ARG A 65 1.99 10.44 4.04
CA ARG A 65 2.78 11.55 3.51
C ARG A 65 3.70 12.14 4.58
N GLU A 66 3.17 12.40 5.77
CA GLU A 66 3.96 12.86 6.92
C GLU A 66 5.11 11.90 7.24
N GLY A 67 4.82 10.59 7.26
CA GLY A 67 5.82 9.55 7.47
C GLY A 67 6.92 9.57 6.40
N ILE A 68 6.57 9.74 5.14
CA ILE A 68 7.53 9.86 4.03
C ILE A 68 8.37 11.13 4.18
N GLU A 69 7.76 12.29 4.45
CA GLU A 69 8.46 13.56 4.66
C GLU A 69 9.48 13.48 5.80
N LYS A 70 9.12 12.78 6.88
CA LYS A 70 9.94 12.69 8.08
C LYS A 70 11.04 11.63 7.96
N TYR A 71 10.70 10.43 7.47
CA TYR A 71 11.54 9.25 7.59
C TYR A 71 12.12 8.73 6.27
N SER A 72 11.60 9.15 5.12
CA SER A 72 12.21 8.77 3.84
C SER A 72 13.55 9.50 3.64
N ARG A 73 14.52 8.76 3.07
CA ARG A 73 15.80 9.32 2.60
C ARG A 73 15.64 10.08 1.28
N ARG A 74 14.54 9.85 0.54
CA ARG A 74 14.24 10.46 -0.76
C ARG A 74 13.12 11.49 -0.58
N LYS A 75 13.49 12.77 -0.41
CA LYS A 75 12.54 13.87 -0.20
C LYS A 75 12.37 14.76 -1.43
N ASN A 76 13.34 14.73 -2.36
CA ASN A 76 13.30 15.54 -3.57
C ASN A 76 12.10 15.16 -4.44
N GLY A 77 11.34 16.15 -4.90
CA GLY A 77 10.19 15.94 -5.77
C GLY A 77 8.98 15.27 -5.12
N LEU A 78 8.93 15.20 -3.77
CA LEU A 78 7.84 14.51 -3.08
C LEU A 78 6.46 15.00 -3.54
N ASP A 79 6.25 16.30 -3.69
CA ASP A 79 4.95 16.83 -4.12
C ASP A 79 4.49 16.26 -5.46
N GLU A 80 5.40 16.14 -6.43
CA GLU A 80 5.09 15.61 -7.74
C GLU A 80 4.87 14.10 -7.71
N HIS A 81 5.75 13.36 -7.04
CA HIS A 81 5.62 11.91 -6.93
C HIS A 81 4.38 11.49 -6.11
N TRP A 82 4.03 12.27 -5.09
CA TRP A 82 2.91 12.01 -4.21
C TRP A 82 1.56 12.09 -4.93
N LYS A 83 1.40 12.99 -5.91
CA LYS A 83 0.18 13.09 -6.74
C LYS A 83 -0.20 11.77 -7.40
N THR A 84 0.80 10.93 -7.69
CA THR A 84 0.60 9.62 -8.31
C THR A 84 0.59 8.51 -7.28
N PHE A 85 1.60 8.44 -6.41
CA PHE A 85 1.73 7.37 -5.40
C PHE A 85 0.53 7.31 -4.45
N SER A 86 -0.02 8.46 -4.05
CA SER A 86 -1.18 8.49 -3.13
C SER A 86 -2.45 7.84 -3.69
N LYS A 87 -2.57 7.71 -5.01
CA LYS A 87 -3.71 7.03 -5.65
C LYS A 87 -3.64 5.51 -5.52
N GLN A 88 -2.46 4.98 -5.15
CA GLN A 88 -2.21 3.56 -4.97
C GLN A 88 -2.40 3.12 -3.51
N VAL A 89 -2.93 3.98 -2.64
CA VAL A 89 -2.93 3.80 -1.20
C VAL A 89 -4.32 4.02 -0.63
N ASP A 90 -4.87 3.00 0.04
CA ASP A 90 -6.16 3.06 0.73
C ASP A 90 -6.06 2.52 2.17
N TYR A 91 -7.12 2.74 2.95
CA TYR A 91 -7.23 2.23 4.32
C TYR A 91 -8.51 1.45 4.54
N LEU A 92 -8.39 0.27 5.15
CA LEU A 92 -9.51 -0.52 5.64
C LEU A 92 -9.51 -0.48 7.17
N LYS A 93 -10.44 0.30 7.74
CA LYS A 93 -10.77 0.19 9.16
C LYS A 93 -11.40 -1.18 9.42
N GLY A 94 -10.78 -1.96 10.29
CA GLY A 94 -11.30 -3.27 10.64
C GLY A 94 -10.59 -3.92 11.82
N ASP A 95 -11.27 -4.93 12.35
CA ASP A 95 -10.77 -5.80 13.40
C ASP A 95 -10.46 -7.17 12.77
N VAL A 96 -9.25 -7.67 13.01
CA VAL A 96 -8.77 -8.97 12.53
C VAL A 96 -9.58 -10.13 13.09
N GLY A 97 -10.26 -9.96 14.23
CA GLY A 97 -11.17 -10.96 14.77
C GLY A 97 -12.56 -10.99 14.10
N LYS A 98 -12.83 -10.11 13.12
CA LYS A 98 -14.17 -9.98 12.50
C LYS A 98 -14.14 -10.40 11.03
N ALA A 99 -14.99 -11.38 10.68
CA ALA A 99 -15.18 -11.85 9.30
C ALA A 99 -15.47 -10.74 8.28
N ARG A 100 -16.11 -9.65 8.72
CA ARG A 100 -16.41 -8.48 7.89
C ARG A 100 -15.15 -7.88 7.24
N LEU A 101 -14.02 -7.82 7.95
CA LEU A 101 -12.77 -7.29 7.39
C LEU A 101 -12.33 -8.12 6.17
N TYR A 102 -12.30 -9.44 6.31
CA TYR A 102 -11.89 -10.34 5.23
C TYR A 102 -12.86 -10.28 4.03
N GLN A 103 -14.16 -10.09 4.28
CA GLN A 103 -15.13 -9.86 3.21
C GLN A 103 -14.85 -8.54 2.46
N GLN A 104 -14.45 -7.47 3.15
CA GLN A 104 -14.06 -6.20 2.52
C GLN A 104 -12.78 -6.37 1.70
N MET A 105 -11.78 -7.06 2.23
CA MET A 105 -10.54 -7.37 1.51
C MET A 105 -10.81 -8.17 0.24
N ALA A 106 -11.63 -9.21 0.30
CA ALA A 106 -12.01 -10.01 -0.86
C ALA A 106 -12.71 -9.17 -1.93
N ARG A 107 -13.61 -8.25 -1.54
CA ARG A 107 -14.28 -7.33 -2.48
C ARG A 107 -13.27 -6.39 -3.16
N LEU A 108 -12.31 -5.86 -2.40
CA LEU A 108 -11.25 -5.00 -2.92
C LEU A 108 -10.38 -5.74 -3.95
N VAL A 109 -9.97 -6.96 -3.63
CA VAL A 109 -9.21 -7.82 -4.56
C VAL A 109 -10.02 -8.04 -5.85
N LYS A 110 -11.30 -8.42 -5.75
CA LYS A 110 -12.16 -8.61 -6.94
C LYS A 110 -12.35 -7.35 -7.77
N GLN A 111 -12.44 -6.19 -7.11
CA GLN A 111 -12.49 -4.91 -7.81
C GLN A 111 -11.20 -4.65 -8.60
N LYS A 112 -10.03 -4.88 -7.97
CA LYS A 112 -8.73 -4.68 -8.60
C LYS A 112 -8.42 -5.69 -9.70
N GLU A 113 -8.80 -6.96 -9.55
CA GLU A 113 -8.73 -7.96 -10.63
C GLU A 113 -9.46 -7.48 -11.90
N LYS A 114 -10.66 -6.92 -11.73
CA LYS A 114 -11.46 -6.40 -12.85
C LYS A 114 -10.84 -5.14 -13.47
N GLU A 115 -10.34 -4.23 -12.63
CA GLU A 115 -9.68 -2.99 -13.05
C GLU A 115 -8.42 -3.28 -13.89
N TRP A 116 -7.58 -4.20 -13.41
CA TRP A 116 -6.31 -4.55 -14.05
C TRP A 116 -6.43 -5.64 -15.12
N LYS A 117 -7.58 -6.31 -15.22
CA LYS A 117 -7.80 -7.47 -16.10
C LYS A 117 -6.74 -8.56 -15.89
N ALA A 118 -6.30 -8.73 -14.66
CA ALA A 118 -5.24 -9.65 -14.26
C ALA A 118 -5.45 -10.09 -12.81
N GLU A 119 -4.95 -11.28 -12.48
CA GLU A 119 -4.94 -11.76 -11.09
C GLU A 119 -3.71 -11.18 -10.37
N PRO A 120 -3.91 -10.44 -9.25
CA PRO A 120 -2.79 -9.84 -8.55
C PRO A 120 -2.10 -10.83 -7.62
N HIS A 121 -0.79 -10.66 -7.44
CA HIS A 121 -0.10 -11.25 -6.30
C HIS A 121 -0.50 -10.52 -5.02
N ILE A 122 -0.85 -11.28 -3.98
CA ILE A 122 -1.28 -10.72 -2.71
C ILE A 122 -0.17 -10.92 -1.67
N VAL A 123 0.26 -9.82 -1.05
CA VAL A 123 1.24 -9.81 0.03
C VAL A 123 0.54 -9.37 1.31
N PHE A 124 0.65 -10.18 2.35
CA PHE A 124 0.20 -9.82 3.70
C PHE A 124 1.41 -9.49 4.56
N TYR A 125 1.50 -8.24 5.01
CA TYR A 125 2.51 -7.81 5.97
C TYR A 125 1.88 -7.68 7.36
N MET A 126 2.38 -8.46 8.33
CA MET A 126 1.90 -8.44 9.70
C MET A 126 2.80 -7.57 10.58
N SER A 127 2.38 -6.32 10.81
CA SER A 127 3.04 -5.35 11.68
C SER A 127 2.22 -5.12 12.96
N VAL A 128 1.77 -6.22 13.58
CA VAL A 128 0.87 -6.26 14.75
C VAL A 128 1.43 -7.09 15.89
#